data_AF-A0A7K0X4F7-F1
#
_entry.id   AF-A0A7K0X4F7-F1
#
_cell.length_a   1.000
_cell.length_b   1.000
_cell.length_c   1.000
_cell.angle_alpha   90.00
_cell.angle_beta   90.00
_cell.angle_gamma   90.00
#
_symmetry.space_group_name_H-M   'P 1'
#
loop_
_entity.id
_entity.type
_entity.pdbx_description
1 polymer ?
#
loop_
_entity_poly.entity_id
_entity_poly.type
_entity_poly.pdbx_seq_one_letter_code
_entity_poly.pdbx_strand_id
1 'polypeptide(L)'
;MTRARRTSALLVTALLLAGGLAGTTTAAPAAPGSAERRAPDDVVTKTLTLSWQGSTPKHRLDQSASTRVPGIGQLKLVCKPNNTMVKIVPDDRNRETTMWLAKYEKKGGRDVVAVKNVRVYRFDTALDDGTGGTGRAAHEGLNQETPVETFSSGYAEGVISTRTGRHLPGGAMPAVPATALKLSWWWENFREPQEYRTCRMDATLSTDLSQAALLTWHGDQDAGSSDRTVVTADLAPLGTLELRCEPGRRGARWVSLLTDDPAATLFARTISGEGEVRDHVEEDSLDAGGGRVGPLDLPENGMMELSWTAHGRTTSMFLSSYWITNDETSPALNLCEVAAAPF
;
A
#
# COMPACT_ATOMS: atom_id res chain seq x y z
N MET A 1 -15.13 73.40 -6.28
CA MET A 1 -16.28 74.18 -6.82
C MET A 1 -15.91 74.70 -8.21
N THR A 2 -16.85 74.62 -9.17
CA THR A 2 -16.79 75.07 -10.59
C THR A 2 -15.83 74.28 -11.50
N ARG A 3 -16.16 73.77 -12.71
CA ARG A 3 -17.22 73.98 -13.74
C ARG A 3 -17.63 72.60 -14.31
N ALA A 4 -18.90 72.22 -14.45
CA ALA A 4 -19.93 72.62 -15.43
C ALA A 4 -19.65 72.25 -16.91
N ARG A 5 -20.29 71.14 -17.31
CA ARG A 5 -21.02 70.82 -18.58
C ARG A 5 -20.36 71.09 -19.94
N ARG A 6 -20.40 70.07 -20.81
CA ARG A 6 -21.32 70.04 -21.98
C ARG A 6 -21.35 68.66 -22.66
N THR A 7 -22.56 68.13 -22.75
CA THR A 7 -23.07 67.18 -23.75
C THR A 7 -22.97 67.75 -25.16
N SER A 8 -22.73 66.90 -26.16
CA SER A 8 -23.50 66.87 -27.42
C SER A 8 -23.15 65.64 -28.25
N ALA A 9 -24.20 65.07 -28.85
CA ALA A 9 -24.27 63.88 -29.66
C ALA A 9 -24.06 64.16 -31.16
N LEU A 10 -24.24 63.09 -31.95
CA LEU A 10 -24.30 62.97 -33.43
C LEU A 10 -22.91 62.83 -34.08
N LEU A 11 -22.66 61.86 -34.96
CA LEU A 11 -23.45 61.51 -36.15
C LEU A 11 -23.18 60.08 -36.65
N VAL A 12 -24.21 59.52 -37.26
CA VAL A 12 -24.25 58.28 -38.05
C VAL A 12 -23.60 58.49 -39.42
N THR A 13 -22.73 57.58 -39.85
CA THR A 13 -22.52 57.32 -41.28
C THR A 13 -22.28 55.84 -41.50
N ALA A 14 -23.27 55.17 -42.09
CA ALA A 14 -23.13 53.85 -42.69
C ALA A 14 -22.43 54.00 -44.05
N LEU A 15 -21.40 53.21 -44.31
CA LEU A 15 -20.97 52.90 -45.66
C LEU A 15 -20.82 51.38 -45.79
N LEU A 16 -21.69 50.82 -46.64
CA LEU A 16 -21.66 49.46 -47.14
C LEU A 16 -20.44 49.29 -48.05
N LEU A 17 -19.59 48.32 -47.74
CA LEU A 17 -18.64 47.73 -48.69
C LEU A 17 -18.82 46.23 -48.65
N ALA A 18 -19.50 45.74 -49.69
CA ALA A 18 -19.57 44.34 -50.04
C ALA A 18 -18.18 43.87 -50.50
N GLY A 19 -17.56 43.02 -49.69
CA GLY A 19 -16.38 42.25 -50.07
C GLY A 19 -16.67 40.78 -49.77
N GLY A 20 -16.87 39.99 -50.82
CA GLY A 20 -17.07 38.55 -50.70
C GLY A 20 -15.83 37.87 -50.11
N LEU A 21 -16.03 37.17 -49.00
CA LEU A 21 -15.11 36.18 -48.48
C LEU A 21 -15.92 34.94 -48.14
N ALA A 22 -15.64 33.86 -48.85
CA ALA A 22 -16.12 32.52 -48.56
C ALA A 22 -15.65 32.12 -47.15
N GLY A 23 -16.51 32.30 -46.16
CA GLY A 23 -16.32 31.82 -44.79
C GLY A 23 -16.88 30.42 -44.68
N THR A 24 -15.99 29.43 -44.69
CA THR A 24 -16.28 28.06 -44.28
C THR A 24 -16.95 28.05 -42.91
N THR A 25 -18.13 27.46 -42.81
CA THR A 25 -18.75 27.10 -41.54
C THR A 25 -17.85 26.08 -40.84
N THR A 26 -16.94 26.55 -39.98
CA THR A 26 -16.26 25.70 -39.02
C THR A 26 -17.29 25.26 -37.98
N ALA A 27 -17.82 24.06 -38.17
CA ALA A 27 -18.45 23.32 -37.09
C ALA A 27 -17.47 23.32 -35.90
N ALA A 28 -17.93 23.81 -34.75
CA ALA A 28 -17.17 23.69 -33.52
C ALA A 28 -16.83 22.20 -33.33
N PRO A 29 -15.57 21.84 -33.04
CA PRO A 29 -15.23 20.46 -32.77
C PRO A 29 -16.07 20.03 -31.57
N ALA A 30 -16.84 18.95 -31.76
CA ALA A 30 -17.48 18.25 -30.66
C ALA A 30 -16.43 18.04 -29.56
N ALA A 31 -16.78 18.41 -28.33
CA ALA A 31 -15.99 18.08 -27.17
C ALA A 31 -15.58 16.60 -27.28
N PRO A 32 -14.31 16.24 -27.08
CA PRO A 32 -13.95 14.83 -27.02
C PRO A 32 -14.83 14.23 -25.93
N GLY A 33 -15.71 13.33 -26.36
CA GLY A 33 -16.61 12.61 -25.47
C GLY A 33 -15.78 12.03 -24.35
N SER A 34 -16.32 12.12 -23.14
CA SER A 34 -15.79 11.52 -21.92
C SER A 34 -15.21 10.16 -22.24
N ALA A 35 -13.88 10.10 -22.41
CA ALA A 35 -13.19 8.84 -22.57
C ALA A 35 -13.47 8.10 -21.27
N GLU A 36 -14.26 7.04 -21.40
CA GLU A 36 -14.54 6.10 -20.33
C GLU A 36 -13.19 5.70 -19.74
N ARG A 37 -12.91 6.22 -18.53
CA ARG A 37 -11.60 6.20 -17.90
C ARG A 37 -11.27 4.74 -17.62
N ARG A 38 -10.41 4.19 -18.49
CA ARG A 38 -9.84 2.85 -18.49
C ARG A 38 -9.61 2.39 -17.05
N ALA A 39 -10.12 1.22 -16.67
CA ALA A 39 -9.49 0.48 -15.59
C ALA A 39 -8.02 0.29 -16.02
N PRO A 40 -7.02 0.58 -15.18
CA PRO A 40 -5.64 0.48 -15.64
C PRO A 40 -5.40 -0.98 -16.04
N ASP A 41 -5.04 -1.21 -17.31
CA ASP A 41 -4.58 -2.52 -17.81
C ASP A 41 -3.33 -3.01 -17.03
N ASP A 42 -2.77 -2.15 -16.17
CA ASP A 42 -1.56 -2.34 -15.37
C ASP A 42 -1.81 -2.89 -13.95
N VAL A 43 -3.05 -2.99 -13.47
CA VAL A 43 -3.35 -3.64 -12.19
C VAL A 43 -3.51 -5.15 -12.36
N VAL A 44 -2.56 -5.91 -11.84
CA VAL A 44 -2.57 -7.37 -11.85
C VAL A 44 -3.12 -7.92 -10.55
N THR A 45 -4.29 -8.57 -10.64
CA THR A 45 -4.88 -9.33 -9.53
C THR A 45 -4.57 -10.82 -9.67
N LYS A 46 -4.12 -11.47 -8.59
CA LYS A 46 -3.92 -12.92 -8.53
C LYS A 46 -4.56 -13.52 -7.29
N THR A 47 -5.31 -14.59 -7.47
CA THR A 47 -5.89 -15.37 -6.38
C THR A 47 -5.11 -16.68 -6.18
N LEU A 48 -4.88 -17.05 -4.94
CA LEU A 48 -4.25 -18.29 -4.52
C LEU A 48 -5.12 -18.95 -3.46
N THR A 49 -5.73 -20.08 -3.80
CA THR A 49 -6.52 -20.90 -2.88
C THR A 49 -5.77 -22.18 -2.55
N LEU A 50 -5.67 -22.48 -1.25
CA LEU A 50 -5.22 -23.76 -0.71
C LEU A 50 -6.39 -24.37 0.05
N SER A 51 -6.88 -25.53 -0.38
CA SER A 51 -7.97 -26.23 0.30
C SER A 51 -7.73 -27.72 0.27
N TRP A 52 -7.84 -28.38 1.43
CA TRP A 52 -7.72 -29.83 1.52
C TRP A 52 -8.58 -30.39 2.64
N GLN A 53 -8.99 -31.66 2.45
CA GLN A 53 -9.66 -32.47 3.46
C GLN A 53 -8.86 -33.75 3.63
N GLY A 54 -8.59 -34.16 4.86
CA GLY A 54 -7.64 -35.24 5.13
C GLY A 54 -8.15 -36.64 4.80
N SER A 55 -9.45 -36.79 4.48
CA SER A 55 -10.03 -37.98 3.83
C SER A 55 -9.59 -38.12 2.36
N THR A 56 -9.01 -37.08 1.77
CA THR A 56 -8.44 -37.12 0.42
C THR A 56 -7.22 -38.05 0.40
N PRO A 57 -7.07 -38.94 -0.59
CA PRO A 57 -5.91 -39.82 -0.69
C PRO A 57 -4.59 -39.04 -0.67
N LYS A 58 -3.60 -39.55 0.07
CA LYS A 58 -2.33 -38.86 0.36
C LYS A 58 -1.58 -38.31 -0.86
N HIS A 59 -1.65 -38.98 -2.02
CA HIS A 59 -1.01 -38.54 -3.25
C HIS A 59 -1.69 -37.34 -3.94
N ARG A 60 -2.87 -36.92 -3.47
CA ARG A 60 -3.63 -35.74 -3.92
C ARG A 60 -3.83 -34.70 -2.81
N LEU A 61 -3.19 -34.90 -1.65
CA LEU A 61 -3.34 -34.03 -0.49
C LEU A 61 -2.32 -32.88 -0.59
N ASP A 62 -2.70 -31.83 -1.30
CA ASP A 62 -1.88 -30.62 -1.38
C ASP A 62 -2.06 -29.76 -0.13
N GLN A 63 -1.05 -29.75 0.73
CA GLN A 63 -1.03 -28.95 1.97
C GLN A 63 -0.26 -27.63 1.82
N SER A 64 0.11 -27.29 0.59
CA SER A 64 0.73 -26.00 0.28
C SER A 64 0.41 -25.56 -1.14
N ALA A 65 0.25 -24.26 -1.33
CA ALA A 65 0.08 -23.65 -2.64
C ALA A 65 0.97 -22.40 -2.73
N SER A 66 1.36 -21.99 -3.93
CA SER A 66 2.22 -20.81 -4.11
C SER A 66 1.85 -20.02 -5.37
N THR A 67 2.13 -18.73 -5.34
CA THR A 67 1.97 -17.83 -6.50
C THR A 67 3.12 -16.82 -6.58
N ARG A 68 3.35 -16.25 -7.76
CA ARG A 68 4.37 -15.22 -8.00
C ARG A 68 3.82 -13.84 -7.66
N VAL A 69 4.53 -13.13 -6.80
CA VAL A 69 4.35 -11.70 -6.53
C VAL A 69 5.20 -10.93 -7.56
N PRO A 70 4.60 -10.12 -8.46
CA PRO A 70 5.33 -9.45 -9.54
C PRO A 70 6.54 -8.66 -9.04
N GLY A 71 7.71 -8.90 -9.64
CA GLY A 71 8.97 -8.20 -9.30
C GLY A 71 9.58 -8.49 -7.92
N ILE A 72 8.85 -9.13 -7.00
CA ILE A 72 9.27 -9.32 -5.61
C ILE A 72 9.73 -10.76 -5.35
N GLY A 73 8.94 -11.76 -5.75
CA GLY A 73 9.21 -13.15 -5.36
C GLY A 73 8.00 -14.07 -5.40
N GLN A 74 7.90 -14.96 -4.42
CA GLN A 74 6.81 -15.92 -4.27
C GLN A 74 6.13 -15.78 -2.90
N LEU A 75 4.80 -15.84 -2.93
CA LEU A 75 3.98 -16.07 -1.75
C LEU A 75 3.62 -17.56 -1.70
N LYS A 76 3.79 -18.19 -0.54
CA LYS A 76 3.44 -19.59 -0.30
C LYS A 76 2.52 -19.70 0.91
N LEU A 77 1.39 -20.37 0.72
CA LEU A 77 0.50 -20.80 1.79
C LEU A 77 0.88 -22.23 2.17
N VAL A 78 0.97 -22.50 3.46
CA VAL A 78 1.14 -23.86 3.98
C VAL A 78 0.09 -24.05 5.05
N CYS A 79 -0.69 -25.12 4.94
CA CYS A 79 -1.68 -25.45 5.94
C CYS A 79 -1.50 -26.87 6.43
N LYS A 80 -0.84 -26.99 7.57
CA LYS A 80 -0.52 -28.24 8.25
C LYS A 80 -0.68 -28.01 9.76
N PRO A 81 -1.19 -28.96 10.54
CA PRO A 81 -1.47 -28.76 11.96
C PRO A 81 -0.37 -28.05 12.77
N ASN A 82 0.88 -28.49 12.63
CA ASN A 82 2.04 -27.95 13.33
C ASN A 82 2.88 -26.98 12.49
N ASN A 83 2.37 -26.52 11.34
CA ASN A 83 3.14 -25.73 10.37
C ASN A 83 2.22 -24.91 9.45
N THR A 84 1.17 -24.29 9.99
CA THR A 84 0.27 -23.39 9.24
C THR A 84 0.90 -22.00 9.16
N MET A 85 1.14 -21.50 7.95
CA MET A 85 1.85 -20.24 7.74
C MET A 85 1.57 -19.62 6.38
N VAL A 86 1.83 -18.31 6.32
CA VAL A 86 2.03 -17.57 5.07
C VAL A 86 3.50 -17.19 4.96
N LYS A 87 4.12 -17.52 3.82
CA LYS A 87 5.57 -17.46 3.63
C LYS A 87 5.93 -16.64 2.40
N ILE A 88 6.95 -15.80 2.51
CA ILE A 88 7.56 -15.08 1.40
C ILE A 88 8.94 -15.63 1.05
N VAL A 89 9.22 -15.72 -0.24
CA VAL A 89 10.53 -16.10 -0.79
C VAL A 89 10.90 -15.06 -1.85
N PRO A 90 11.88 -14.17 -1.60
CA PRO A 90 12.25 -13.13 -2.55
C PRO A 90 13.00 -13.70 -3.77
N ASP A 91 12.88 -13.03 -4.91
CA ASP A 91 13.66 -13.31 -6.11
C ASP A 91 15.11 -12.82 -5.98
N ASP A 92 15.35 -11.73 -5.26
CA ASP A 92 16.66 -11.12 -5.04
C ASP A 92 16.93 -10.90 -3.55
N ARG A 93 18.04 -11.47 -3.07
CA ARG A 93 18.49 -11.42 -1.67
C ARG A 93 19.37 -10.21 -1.35
N ASN A 94 19.79 -9.44 -2.35
CA ASN A 94 20.48 -8.17 -2.16
C ASN A 94 19.50 -7.02 -1.89
N ARG A 95 18.22 -7.25 -2.21
CA ARG A 95 17.10 -6.43 -1.76
C ARG A 95 16.62 -6.88 -0.39
N GLU A 96 16.01 -5.95 0.33
CA GLU A 96 15.19 -6.27 1.49
C GLU A 96 13.75 -6.43 1.05
N THR A 97 13.13 -7.57 1.38
CA THR A 97 11.73 -7.86 1.08
C THR A 97 10.95 -8.03 2.37
N THR A 98 9.81 -7.34 2.46
CA THR A 98 8.94 -7.38 3.64
C THR A 98 7.51 -7.69 3.27
N MET A 99 6.84 -8.47 4.11
CA MET A 99 5.40 -8.66 4.11
C MET A 99 4.87 -8.19 5.45
N TRP A 100 4.16 -7.07 5.42
CA TRP A 100 3.41 -6.56 6.55
C TRP A 100 2.01 -7.13 6.54
N LEU A 101 1.51 -7.52 7.71
CA LEU A 101 0.16 -8.06 7.90
C LEU A 101 -0.47 -7.44 9.14
N ALA A 102 -1.70 -6.94 9.04
CA ALA A 102 -2.60 -6.77 10.16
C ALA A 102 -3.49 -8.02 10.24
N LYS A 103 -3.22 -8.88 11.22
CA LYS A 103 -3.85 -10.18 11.40
C LYS A 103 -5.02 -10.06 12.38
N TYR A 104 -6.23 -10.33 11.92
CA TYR A 104 -7.46 -10.27 12.69
C TYR A 104 -7.99 -11.66 13.01
N GLU A 105 -8.23 -11.92 14.30
CA GLU A 105 -8.69 -13.21 14.81
C GLU A 105 -9.72 -13.03 15.91
N LYS A 106 -10.50 -14.09 16.16
CA LYS A 106 -11.32 -14.19 17.38
C LYS A 106 -10.63 -15.10 18.39
N LYS A 107 -10.11 -14.53 19.47
CA LYS A 107 -9.42 -15.28 20.54
C LYS A 107 -10.15 -15.08 21.87
N GLY A 108 -10.58 -16.18 22.49
CA GLY A 108 -11.29 -16.13 23.78
C GLY A 108 -12.57 -15.28 23.76
N GLY A 109 -13.28 -15.25 22.63
CA GLY A 109 -14.51 -14.46 22.45
C GLY A 109 -14.30 -12.99 22.08
N ARG A 110 -13.04 -12.52 22.00
CA ARG A 110 -12.68 -11.13 21.67
C ARG A 110 -12.07 -11.04 20.28
N ASP A 111 -12.31 -9.91 19.62
CA ASP A 111 -11.67 -9.57 18.37
C ASP A 111 -10.29 -8.99 18.67
N VAL A 112 -9.25 -9.64 18.15
CA VAL A 112 -7.86 -9.28 18.35
C VAL A 112 -7.19 -8.97 17.02
N VAL A 113 -6.24 -8.04 17.05
CA VAL A 113 -5.38 -7.69 15.92
C VAL A 113 -3.93 -7.91 16.30
N ALA A 114 -3.08 -8.26 15.34
CA ALA A 114 -1.64 -8.25 15.48
C ALA A 114 -0.97 -7.75 14.20
N VAL A 115 -0.13 -6.71 14.32
CA VAL A 115 0.74 -6.28 13.23
C VAL A 115 1.98 -7.16 13.19
N LYS A 116 2.26 -7.74 12.03
CA LYS A 116 3.40 -8.64 11.81
C LYS A 116 4.22 -8.13 10.64
N ASN A 117 5.53 -8.07 10.85
CA ASN A 117 6.49 -7.71 9.82
C ASN A 117 7.39 -8.91 9.52
N VAL A 118 7.08 -9.60 8.42
CA VAL A 118 7.86 -10.73 7.93
C VAL A 118 8.93 -10.21 6.98
N ARG A 119 10.21 -10.28 7.38
CA ARG A 119 11.32 -9.68 6.62
C ARG A 119 12.27 -10.74 6.09
N VAL A 120 12.74 -10.55 4.86
CA VAL A 120 13.88 -11.26 4.28
C VAL A 120 14.92 -10.26 3.83
N TYR A 121 16.10 -10.30 4.45
CA TYR A 121 17.21 -9.40 4.12
C TYR A 121 18.55 -10.15 4.26
N ARG A 122 19.57 -9.68 3.53
CA ARG A 122 20.95 -10.14 3.71
C ARG A 122 21.74 -9.26 4.67
N PHE A 123 21.45 -7.97 4.70
CA PHE A 123 22.16 -6.97 5.49
C PHE A 123 21.19 -6.42 6.54
N ASP A 124 21.44 -6.70 7.81
CA ASP A 124 20.58 -6.27 8.92
C ASP A 124 20.60 -4.76 9.12
N THR A 125 21.74 -4.13 8.86
CA THR A 125 21.93 -2.69 8.99
C THR A 125 22.77 -2.14 7.84
N ALA A 126 22.96 -0.82 7.81
CA ALA A 126 23.90 -0.16 6.90
C ALA A 126 25.36 -0.58 7.13
N LEU A 127 25.69 -1.14 8.30
CA LEU A 127 27.04 -1.51 8.71
C LEU A 127 27.30 -3.03 8.65
N ASP A 128 26.30 -3.81 8.24
CA ASP A 128 26.37 -5.27 8.17
C ASP A 128 27.20 -5.72 6.96
N ASP A 129 27.98 -6.79 7.12
CA ASP A 129 28.85 -7.36 6.07
C ASP A 129 28.17 -8.47 5.25
N GLY A 130 26.89 -8.74 5.53
CA GLY A 130 26.07 -9.77 4.90
C GLY A 130 26.02 -11.08 5.68
N THR A 131 26.58 -11.14 6.89
CA THR A 131 26.52 -12.32 7.79
C THR A 131 25.36 -12.26 8.79
N GLY A 132 24.80 -11.08 9.08
CA GLY A 132 23.72 -10.91 10.07
C GLY A 132 22.30 -11.09 9.54
N GLY A 133 22.11 -11.15 8.21
CA GLY A 133 20.79 -11.23 7.59
C GLY A 133 19.97 -12.49 7.89
N THR A 134 18.72 -12.50 7.46
CA THR A 134 17.79 -13.62 7.63
C THR A 134 18.09 -14.79 6.68
N GLY A 135 17.40 -15.92 6.88
CA GLY A 135 17.36 -17.04 5.93
C GLY A 135 16.66 -16.71 4.62
N ARG A 136 16.76 -17.60 3.60
CA ARG A 136 16.28 -17.38 2.20
C ARG A 136 14.79 -17.08 2.06
N ALA A 137 14.03 -17.24 3.13
CA ALA A 137 12.60 -17.03 3.18
C ALA A 137 12.21 -16.71 4.63
N ALA A 138 11.10 -16.02 4.81
CA ALA A 138 10.51 -15.74 6.11
C ALA A 138 9.00 -15.97 6.05
N HIS A 139 8.37 -16.14 7.21
CA HIS A 139 6.96 -16.48 7.30
C HIS A 139 6.31 -15.90 8.54
N GLU A 140 5.00 -15.75 8.49
CA GLU A 140 4.14 -15.57 9.68
C GLU A 140 3.44 -16.90 9.96
N GLY A 141 3.53 -17.35 11.21
CA GLY A 141 2.79 -18.51 11.70
C GLY A 141 1.33 -18.13 12.01
N LEU A 142 0.40 -18.96 11.54
CA LEU A 142 -1.03 -18.73 11.78
C LEU A 142 -1.58 -19.61 12.90
N ASN A 143 -0.92 -20.72 13.22
CA ASN A 143 -1.33 -21.63 14.28
C ASN A 143 -0.24 -21.72 15.36
N GLN A 144 -0.64 -22.08 16.58
CA GLN A 144 0.27 -22.35 17.68
C GLN A 144 1.07 -23.64 17.45
N GLU A 145 2.34 -23.64 17.84
CA GLU A 145 3.19 -24.84 17.79
C GLU A 145 2.78 -25.86 18.87
N THR A 146 2.46 -25.39 20.08
CA THR A 146 1.94 -26.23 21.15
C THR A 146 1.10 -25.44 22.17
N PRO A 147 -0.12 -25.89 22.49
CA PRO A 147 -0.86 -26.94 21.79
C PRO A 147 -1.34 -26.44 20.41
N VAL A 148 -1.30 -27.30 19.39
CA VAL A 148 -1.92 -27.03 18.08
C VAL A 148 -3.39 -26.67 18.28
N GLU A 149 -3.83 -25.53 17.73
CA GLU A 149 -5.24 -25.14 17.78
C GLU A 149 -6.05 -26.06 16.87
N THR A 150 -7.08 -26.70 17.42
CA THR A 150 -7.95 -27.61 16.65
C THR A 150 -8.79 -26.85 15.62
N PHE A 151 -9.12 -25.61 15.91
CA PHE A 151 -9.93 -24.72 15.10
C PHE A 151 -9.28 -23.34 15.12
N SER A 152 -9.23 -22.69 13.96
CA SER A 152 -9.01 -21.25 13.87
C SER A 152 -9.64 -20.73 12.60
N SER A 153 -10.04 -19.46 12.66
CA SER A 153 -10.47 -18.69 11.51
C SER A 153 -10.04 -17.25 11.70
N GLY A 154 -9.67 -16.58 10.62
CA GLY A 154 -9.30 -15.18 10.66
C GLY A 154 -8.96 -14.66 9.27
N TYR A 155 -8.57 -13.40 9.22
CA TYR A 155 -8.10 -12.76 8.01
C TYR A 155 -6.92 -11.86 8.31
N ALA A 156 -6.14 -11.55 7.27
CA ALA A 156 -5.08 -10.58 7.35
C ALA A 156 -5.11 -9.71 6.11
N GLU A 157 -4.91 -8.42 6.31
CA GLU A 157 -4.69 -7.45 5.24
C GLU A 157 -3.24 -6.98 5.32
N GLY A 158 -2.65 -6.52 4.21
CA GLY A 158 -1.22 -6.27 4.21
C GLY A 158 -0.61 -5.77 2.92
N VAL A 159 0.70 -5.51 2.99
CA VAL A 159 1.53 -5.06 1.88
C VAL A 159 2.78 -5.94 1.79
N ILE A 160 3.07 -6.42 0.59
CA ILE A 160 4.35 -7.04 0.24
C ILE A 160 5.14 -6.01 -0.57
N SER A 161 6.36 -5.70 -0.12
CA SER A 161 7.24 -4.75 -0.80
C SER A 161 8.67 -5.24 -0.83
N THR A 162 9.43 -4.77 -1.80
CA THR A 162 10.88 -4.99 -1.86
C THR A 162 11.58 -3.66 -2.14
N ARG A 163 12.74 -3.47 -1.52
CA ARG A 163 13.52 -2.23 -1.58
C ARG A 163 15.00 -2.55 -1.61
N THR A 164 15.81 -1.55 -1.91
CA THR A 164 17.26 -1.65 -1.83
C THR A 164 17.67 -2.18 -0.45
N GLY A 165 18.68 -3.05 -0.37
CA GLY A 165 19.16 -3.54 0.91
C GLY A 165 19.81 -2.44 1.75
N ARG A 166 19.66 -2.50 3.08
CA ARG A 166 20.08 -1.45 4.04
C ARG A 166 21.53 -0.97 3.94
N HIS A 167 22.45 -1.84 3.52
CA HIS A 167 23.85 -1.50 3.23
C HIS A 167 24.08 -0.48 2.10
N LEU A 168 23.04 -0.10 1.35
CA LEU A 168 23.11 0.82 0.21
C LEU A 168 22.11 1.97 0.36
N PRO A 169 22.36 3.12 -0.28
CA PRO A 169 21.37 4.20 -0.37
C PRO A 169 20.04 3.70 -0.94
N GLY A 170 18.92 4.22 -0.45
CA GLY A 170 17.57 3.70 -0.76
C GLY A 170 17.23 3.60 -2.26
N GLY A 171 17.74 4.51 -3.08
CA GLY A 171 17.55 4.57 -4.53
C GLY A 171 18.65 3.88 -5.35
N ALA A 172 19.55 3.10 -4.74
CA ALA A 172 20.62 2.43 -5.48
C ALA A 172 20.11 1.31 -6.41
N MET A 173 18.86 0.85 -6.22
CA MET A 173 18.19 -0.10 -7.10
C MET A 173 16.85 0.47 -7.58
N PRO A 174 16.39 0.11 -8.80
CA PRO A 174 15.08 0.53 -9.29
C PRO A 174 13.96 0.15 -8.32
N ALA A 175 12.97 1.03 -8.19
CA ALA A 175 11.76 0.75 -7.42
C ALA A 175 10.98 -0.41 -8.06
N VAL A 176 10.37 -1.23 -7.22
CA VAL A 176 9.52 -2.35 -7.61
C VAL A 176 8.13 -2.09 -7.03
N PRO A 177 7.04 -2.15 -7.81
CA PRO A 177 5.71 -1.93 -7.27
C PRO A 177 5.39 -2.80 -6.05
N ALA A 178 4.77 -2.21 -5.04
CA ALA A 178 4.27 -2.93 -3.89
C ALA A 178 2.98 -3.70 -4.24
N THR A 179 2.75 -4.81 -3.55
CA THR A 179 1.58 -5.67 -3.74
C THR A 179 0.71 -5.65 -2.49
N ALA A 180 -0.56 -5.27 -2.64
CA ALA A 180 -1.56 -5.44 -1.59
C ALA A 180 -1.92 -6.92 -1.44
N LEU A 181 -2.14 -7.37 -0.21
CA LEU A 181 -2.50 -8.74 0.14
C LEU A 181 -3.75 -8.74 1.02
N LYS A 182 -4.76 -9.52 0.63
CA LYS A 182 -5.82 -9.99 1.52
C LYS A 182 -5.69 -11.50 1.68
N LEU A 183 -5.63 -11.99 2.91
CA LEU A 183 -5.54 -13.38 3.27
C LEU A 183 -6.71 -13.75 4.18
N SER A 184 -7.30 -14.91 4.00
CA SER A 184 -8.23 -15.52 4.97
C SER A 184 -7.86 -16.97 5.19
N TRP A 185 -8.17 -17.49 6.37
CA TRP A 185 -7.95 -18.89 6.70
C TRP A 185 -9.08 -19.43 7.56
N TRP A 186 -9.21 -20.75 7.48
CA TRP A 186 -10.08 -21.56 8.31
C TRP A 186 -9.54 -22.99 8.36
N TRP A 187 -9.55 -23.60 9.54
CA TRP A 187 -9.28 -25.03 9.68
C TRP A 187 -10.05 -25.65 10.84
N GLU A 188 -10.24 -26.96 10.76
CA GLU A 188 -10.90 -27.74 11.81
C GLU A 188 -10.18 -29.07 12.07
N ASN A 189 -10.42 -29.58 13.28
CA ASN A 189 -10.03 -30.89 13.75
C ASN A 189 -8.52 -31.19 13.67
N PHE A 190 -7.66 -30.17 13.74
CA PHE A 190 -6.21 -30.35 13.60
C PHE A 190 -5.56 -31.25 14.66
N ARG A 191 -6.24 -31.49 15.78
CA ARG A 191 -5.81 -32.46 16.82
C ARG A 191 -6.36 -33.87 16.60
N GLU A 192 -7.33 -34.05 15.72
CA GLU A 192 -7.95 -35.34 15.41
C GLU A 192 -7.12 -36.16 14.40
N PRO A 193 -7.41 -37.45 14.17
CA PRO A 193 -6.84 -38.22 13.06
C PRO A 193 -6.98 -37.51 11.70
N GLN A 194 -6.07 -37.81 10.77
CA GLN A 194 -5.94 -37.05 9.51
C GLN A 194 -7.26 -36.97 8.74
N GLU A 195 -8.00 -38.06 8.67
CA GLU A 195 -9.27 -38.20 7.95
C GLU A 195 -10.35 -37.19 8.35
N TYR A 196 -10.28 -36.62 9.56
CA TYR A 196 -11.23 -35.61 10.07
C TYR A 196 -10.78 -34.17 9.86
N ARG A 197 -9.53 -33.95 9.45
CA ARG A 197 -8.92 -32.61 9.33
C ARG A 197 -9.37 -31.91 8.06
N THR A 198 -9.63 -30.62 8.17
CA THR A 198 -9.93 -29.74 7.03
C THR A 198 -9.12 -28.47 7.14
N CYS A 199 -8.72 -27.92 5.99
CA CYS A 199 -8.16 -26.59 5.93
C CYS A 199 -8.51 -25.88 4.63
N ARG A 200 -8.74 -24.58 4.74
CA ARG A 200 -8.84 -23.65 3.63
C ARG A 200 -8.06 -22.36 3.94
N MET A 201 -7.30 -21.88 2.97
CA MET A 201 -6.69 -20.55 2.97
C MET A 201 -6.91 -19.92 1.59
N ASP A 202 -7.30 -18.65 1.56
CA ASP A 202 -7.48 -17.88 0.33
C ASP A 202 -6.65 -16.60 0.43
N ALA A 203 -5.79 -16.35 -0.55
CA ALA A 203 -5.04 -15.11 -0.68
C ALA A 203 -5.35 -14.42 -2.01
N THR A 204 -5.58 -13.12 -1.95
CA THR A 204 -5.72 -12.24 -3.12
C THR A 204 -4.60 -11.21 -3.09
N LEU A 205 -3.88 -11.11 -4.21
CA LEU A 205 -2.81 -10.15 -4.44
C LEU A 205 -3.26 -9.14 -5.47
N SER A 206 -3.05 -7.85 -5.21
CA SER A 206 -3.27 -6.77 -6.18
C SER A 206 -1.98 -5.96 -6.32
N THR A 207 -1.51 -5.76 -7.55
CA THR A 207 -0.29 -4.99 -7.84
C THR A 207 -0.56 -4.06 -9.00
N ASP A 208 -0.40 -2.76 -8.79
CA ASP A 208 -0.37 -1.79 -9.88
C ASP A 208 1.05 -1.74 -10.45
N LEU A 209 1.24 -2.23 -11.68
CA LEU A 209 2.55 -2.30 -12.32
C LEU A 209 3.02 -0.96 -12.89
N SER A 210 2.13 0.03 -13.00
CA SER A 210 2.46 1.33 -13.60
C SER A 210 3.21 2.26 -12.62
N GLN A 211 3.14 1.98 -11.33
CA GLN A 211 3.66 2.88 -10.30
C GLN A 211 4.18 2.13 -9.07
N ALA A 212 5.11 2.77 -8.36
CA ALA A 212 5.61 2.30 -7.07
C ALA A 212 5.43 3.39 -6.02
N ALA A 213 4.41 3.26 -5.18
CA ALA A 213 4.24 4.10 -4.00
C ALA A 213 5.17 3.61 -2.87
N LEU A 214 6.47 3.75 -3.09
CA LEU A 214 7.54 3.35 -2.17
C LEU A 214 8.42 4.54 -1.82
N LEU A 215 8.52 4.85 -0.52
CA LEU A 215 9.49 5.80 0.01
C LEU A 215 10.55 5.04 0.78
N THR A 216 11.81 5.16 0.36
CA THR A 216 12.92 4.52 1.08
C THR A 216 14.17 5.40 1.08
N TRP A 217 14.74 5.58 2.27
CA TRP A 217 16.08 6.15 2.44
C TRP A 217 16.80 5.48 3.61
N HIS A 218 18.13 5.40 3.52
CA HIS A 218 18.99 4.79 4.55
C HIS A 218 20.15 5.72 4.91
N GLY A 219 20.24 6.08 6.17
CA GLY A 219 21.19 7.04 6.73
C GLY A 219 20.83 8.48 6.39
N ASP A 220 21.26 9.41 7.26
CA ASP A 220 20.95 10.83 7.10
C ASP A 220 21.52 11.45 5.82
N GLN A 221 22.63 10.91 5.29
CA GLN A 221 23.18 11.36 4.00
C GLN A 221 22.19 11.14 2.86
N ASP A 222 21.45 10.05 2.91
CA ASP A 222 20.47 9.71 1.89
C ASP A 222 19.21 10.56 2.01
N ALA A 223 18.81 10.81 3.27
CA ALA A 223 17.70 11.66 3.63
C ALA A 223 17.92 13.15 3.30
N GLY A 224 19.16 13.58 3.05
CA GLY A 224 19.49 14.94 2.63
C GLY A 224 19.00 15.35 1.23
N SER A 225 18.45 14.41 0.46
CA SER A 225 17.82 14.69 -0.85
C SER A 225 16.30 14.80 -0.71
N SER A 226 15.71 15.91 -1.17
CA SER A 226 14.26 16.14 -1.13
C SER A 226 13.46 15.03 -1.80
N ASP A 227 14.00 14.50 -2.90
CA ASP A 227 13.34 13.51 -3.77
C ASP A 227 13.22 12.12 -3.12
N ARG A 228 13.81 11.93 -1.93
CA ARG A 228 13.71 10.69 -1.15
C ARG A 228 12.87 10.83 0.12
N THR A 229 12.67 12.07 0.57
CA THR A 229 11.83 12.35 1.75
C THR A 229 10.38 12.61 1.38
N VAL A 230 10.09 12.83 0.09
CA VAL A 230 8.74 12.92 -0.47
C VAL A 230 8.65 12.06 -1.74
N VAL A 231 7.64 11.20 -1.82
CA VAL A 231 7.33 10.38 -3.00
C VAL A 231 5.87 10.54 -3.36
N THR A 232 5.59 10.67 -4.66
CA THR A 232 4.23 10.79 -5.19
C THR A 232 3.87 9.61 -6.08
N ALA A 233 2.60 9.20 -6.07
CA ALA A 233 2.04 8.14 -6.91
C ALA A 233 0.66 8.56 -7.45
N ASP A 234 0.36 8.25 -8.72
CA ASP A 234 -0.90 8.62 -9.36
C ASP A 234 -2.01 7.61 -9.06
N LEU A 235 -2.99 8.00 -8.26
CA LEU A 235 -4.16 7.18 -7.93
C LEU A 235 -5.35 7.49 -8.82
N ALA A 236 -5.13 7.87 -10.08
CA ALA A 236 -6.19 8.17 -11.03
C ALA A 236 -7.37 7.17 -10.94
N PRO A 237 -8.61 7.65 -10.78
CA PRO A 237 -9.02 9.04 -10.89
C PRO A 237 -8.88 9.91 -9.65
N LEU A 238 -8.51 9.36 -8.50
CA LEU A 238 -8.67 10.03 -7.20
C LEU A 238 -7.79 11.27 -7.04
N GLY A 239 -6.61 11.26 -7.64
CA GLY A 239 -5.61 12.30 -7.50
C GLY A 239 -4.22 11.71 -7.30
N THR A 240 -3.33 12.45 -6.63
CA THR A 240 -1.94 12.04 -6.40
C THR A 240 -1.73 11.72 -4.92
N LEU A 241 -1.36 10.48 -4.62
CA LEU A 241 -0.87 10.11 -3.29
C LEU A 241 0.47 10.79 -3.05
N GLU A 242 0.63 11.39 -1.88
CA GLU A 242 1.89 11.98 -1.43
C GLU A 242 2.30 11.34 -0.11
N LEU A 243 3.45 10.67 -0.12
CA LEU A 243 4.11 10.07 1.04
C LEU A 243 5.26 10.97 1.46
N ARG A 244 5.35 11.31 2.75
CA ARG A 244 6.47 12.07 3.30
C ARG A 244 7.07 11.36 4.50
N CYS A 245 8.40 11.35 4.57
CA CYS A 245 9.14 10.87 5.73
C CYS A 245 10.52 11.53 5.81
N GLU A 246 10.66 12.48 6.72
CA GLU A 246 11.88 13.26 6.91
C GLU A 246 12.74 12.75 8.08
N PRO A 247 14.07 12.98 8.02
CA PRO A 247 14.97 12.65 9.11
C PRO A 247 14.80 13.62 10.30
N GLY A 248 15.39 13.25 11.43
CA GLY A 248 15.46 14.06 12.66
C GLY A 248 14.19 14.00 13.52
N ARG A 249 14.29 14.33 14.81
CA ARG A 249 13.15 14.21 15.77
C ARG A 249 11.88 14.97 15.36
N ARG A 250 12.02 16.06 14.59
CA ARG A 250 10.91 16.93 14.15
C ARG A 250 10.57 16.80 12.66
N GLY A 251 11.15 15.82 11.97
CA GLY A 251 10.83 15.56 10.57
C GLY A 251 9.36 15.20 10.39
N ALA A 252 8.74 15.68 9.32
CA ALA A 252 7.37 15.33 8.98
C ALA A 252 7.28 13.87 8.50
N ARG A 253 6.26 13.13 8.97
CA ARG A 253 5.90 11.79 8.47
C ARG A 253 4.40 11.69 8.27
N TRP A 254 3.95 11.64 7.04
CA TRP A 254 2.52 11.56 6.76
C TRP A 254 2.24 10.97 5.38
N VAL A 255 0.98 10.60 5.20
CA VAL A 255 0.35 10.29 3.93
C VAL A 255 -0.79 11.26 3.66
N SER A 256 -1.03 11.59 2.39
CA SER A 256 -2.16 12.41 1.98
C SER A 256 -2.51 12.18 0.52
N LEU A 257 -3.69 12.63 0.13
CA LEU A 257 -4.15 12.64 -1.26
C LEU A 257 -4.29 14.09 -1.73
N LEU A 258 -3.52 14.47 -2.75
CA LEU A 258 -3.72 15.70 -3.51
C LEU A 258 -4.84 15.48 -4.52
N THR A 259 -5.90 16.27 -4.48
CA THR A 259 -7.08 16.08 -5.33
C THR A 259 -7.81 17.41 -5.54
N ASP A 260 -8.39 17.59 -6.72
CA ASP A 260 -9.23 18.74 -7.04
C ASP A 260 -10.70 18.52 -6.64
N ASP A 261 -11.07 17.33 -6.13
CA ASP A 261 -12.40 17.07 -5.59
C ASP A 261 -12.58 17.68 -4.19
N PRO A 262 -13.42 18.72 -4.02
CA PRO A 262 -13.70 19.30 -2.71
C PRO A 262 -14.53 18.38 -1.79
N ALA A 263 -15.12 17.31 -2.33
CA ALA A 263 -15.88 16.31 -1.57
C ALA A 263 -15.05 15.06 -1.25
N ALA A 264 -13.74 15.09 -1.50
CA ALA A 264 -12.90 13.94 -1.21
C ALA A 264 -12.79 13.67 0.29
N THR A 265 -12.74 12.39 0.67
CA THR A 265 -12.66 11.94 2.05
C THR A 265 -11.64 10.81 2.21
N LEU A 266 -11.14 10.66 3.43
CA LEU A 266 -10.35 9.53 3.88
C LEU A 266 -11.06 8.90 5.07
N PHE A 267 -11.27 7.59 5.01
CA PHE A 267 -11.41 6.77 6.22
C PHE A 267 -10.12 5.98 6.41
N ALA A 268 -9.54 6.03 7.59
CA ALA A 268 -8.30 5.32 7.90
C ALA A 268 -8.43 4.48 9.17
N ARG A 269 -7.78 3.33 9.16
CA ARG A 269 -7.48 2.56 10.37
C ARG A 269 -5.98 2.49 10.52
N THR A 270 -5.46 3.03 11.62
CA THR A 270 -4.05 2.90 12.00
C THR A 270 -3.92 1.74 12.98
N ILE A 271 -3.21 0.69 12.57
CA ILE A 271 -3.03 -0.52 13.37
C ILE A 271 -1.62 -0.50 13.96
N SER A 272 -1.54 -0.53 15.29
CA SER A 272 -0.29 -0.53 16.04
C SER A 272 -0.28 -1.64 17.09
N GLY A 273 0.68 -2.56 16.99
CA GLY A 273 0.91 -3.60 18.00
C GLY A 273 -0.01 -4.83 17.91
N GLU A 274 -0.21 -5.48 19.05
CA GLU A 274 -0.93 -6.75 19.20
C GLU A 274 -1.82 -6.74 20.45
N GLY A 275 -3.10 -7.08 20.29
CA GLY A 275 -4.06 -7.12 21.40
C GLY A 275 -5.50 -7.01 20.93
N GLU A 276 -6.40 -6.56 21.81
CA GLU A 276 -7.80 -6.30 21.45
C GLU A 276 -7.88 -5.18 20.43
N VAL A 277 -8.74 -5.33 19.40
CA VAL A 277 -8.89 -4.34 18.32
C VAL A 277 -9.12 -2.92 18.86
N ARG A 278 -9.98 -2.78 19.88
CA ARG A 278 -10.32 -1.49 20.50
C ARG A 278 -9.15 -0.73 21.13
N ASP A 279 -8.05 -1.43 21.45
CA ASP A 279 -6.88 -0.86 22.12
C ASP A 279 -5.71 -0.60 21.12
N HIS A 280 -5.80 -1.15 19.90
CA HIS A 280 -4.69 -1.20 18.94
C HIS A 280 -5.04 -0.73 17.51
N VAL A 281 -6.31 -0.42 17.27
CA VAL A 281 -6.80 0.17 16.02
C VAL A 281 -7.40 1.53 16.33
N GLU A 282 -6.77 2.57 15.78
CA GLU A 282 -7.31 3.93 15.79
C GLU A 282 -8.01 4.20 14.46
N GLU A 283 -9.22 4.74 14.51
CA GLU A 283 -10.01 5.07 13.32
C GLU A 283 -10.06 6.59 13.14
N ASP A 284 -9.68 7.05 11.94
CA ASP A 284 -9.71 8.46 11.56
C ASP A 284 -10.63 8.67 10.36
N SER A 285 -11.25 9.85 10.31
CA SER A 285 -12.00 10.31 9.14
C SER A 285 -11.63 11.76 8.84
N LEU A 286 -11.14 12.01 7.62
CA LEU A 286 -10.71 13.33 7.18
C LEU A 286 -11.46 13.74 5.92
N ASP A 287 -11.87 15.00 5.87
CA ASP A 287 -12.45 15.62 4.69
C ASP A 287 -11.41 16.45 3.93
N ALA A 288 -11.68 16.74 2.66
CA ALA A 288 -10.83 17.59 1.86
C ALA A 288 -10.75 19.03 2.40
N GLY A 289 -9.54 19.58 2.41
CA GLY A 289 -9.26 20.98 2.71
C GLY A 289 -8.12 21.50 1.83
N GLY A 290 -8.37 22.58 1.09
CA GLY A 290 -7.31 23.24 0.30
C GLY A 290 -6.71 22.38 -0.83
N GLY A 291 -7.52 21.51 -1.46
CA GLY A 291 -7.06 20.63 -2.55
C GLY A 291 -6.33 19.36 -2.08
N ARG A 292 -6.54 18.96 -0.83
CA ARG A 292 -5.89 17.81 -0.20
C ARG A 292 -6.84 17.13 0.80
N VAL A 293 -6.74 15.81 0.92
CA VAL A 293 -7.23 15.05 2.07
C VAL A 293 -6.03 14.56 2.88
N GLY A 294 -6.02 14.83 4.19
CA GLY A 294 -4.82 14.70 5.04
C GLY A 294 -4.10 16.05 5.26
N PRO A 295 -2.90 16.04 5.86
CA PRO A 295 -2.06 14.89 6.16
C PRO A 295 -2.60 14.00 7.29
N LEU A 296 -2.34 12.69 7.19
CA LEU A 296 -2.49 11.73 8.27
C LEU A 296 -1.11 11.19 8.63
N ASP A 297 -0.77 11.16 9.92
CA ASP A 297 0.55 10.76 10.39
C ASP A 297 0.84 9.29 10.10
N LEU A 298 2.06 8.98 9.67
CA LEU A 298 2.48 7.58 9.47
C LEU A 298 2.81 6.93 10.83
N PRO A 299 2.37 5.69 11.09
CA PRO A 299 2.80 4.96 12.28
C PRO A 299 4.31 4.69 12.24
N GLU A 300 4.98 4.69 13.39
CA GLU A 300 6.43 4.40 13.48
C GLU A 300 6.80 2.99 13.03
N ASN A 301 5.96 2.04 13.42
CA ASN A 301 6.12 0.61 13.17
C ASN A 301 4.71 0.02 13.12
N GLY A 302 4.13 -0.01 11.93
CA GLY A 302 2.71 -0.33 11.82
C GLY A 302 2.19 -0.39 10.40
N MET A 303 0.88 -0.52 10.33
CA MET A 303 0.15 -0.47 9.08
C MET A 303 -1.02 0.50 9.15
N MET A 304 -1.49 0.90 7.97
CA MET A 304 -2.74 1.62 7.81
C MET A 304 -3.61 0.92 6.75
N GLU A 305 -4.90 0.83 7.02
CA GLU A 305 -5.93 0.54 6.02
C GLU A 305 -6.56 1.88 5.64
N LEU A 306 -6.41 2.29 4.39
CA LEU A 306 -6.86 3.59 3.90
C LEU A 306 -7.98 3.38 2.89
N SER A 307 -9.08 4.12 3.02
CA SER A 307 -10.16 4.16 2.03
C SER A 307 -10.36 5.60 1.59
N TRP A 308 -9.82 5.91 0.42
CA TRP A 308 -9.93 7.23 -0.19
C TRP A 308 -11.15 7.28 -1.07
N THR A 309 -11.99 8.30 -0.90
CA THR A 309 -13.11 8.58 -1.80
C THR A 309 -12.89 9.92 -2.47
N ALA A 310 -12.90 9.96 -3.79
CA ALA A 310 -12.82 11.19 -4.60
C ALA A 310 -13.43 10.94 -5.98
N HIS A 311 -14.01 11.97 -6.58
CA HIS A 311 -14.75 11.95 -7.84
C HIS A 311 -15.78 10.81 -7.92
N GLY A 312 -16.44 10.51 -6.80
CA GLY A 312 -17.42 9.43 -6.69
C GLY A 312 -16.85 8.01 -6.77
N ARG A 313 -15.52 7.84 -6.67
CA ARG A 313 -14.86 6.53 -6.60
C ARG A 313 -14.20 6.33 -5.24
N THR A 314 -14.21 5.09 -4.76
CA THR A 314 -13.47 4.70 -3.55
C THR A 314 -12.37 3.73 -3.93
N THR A 315 -11.15 3.97 -3.45
CA THR A 315 -10.02 3.02 -3.55
C THR A 315 -9.52 2.72 -2.16
N SER A 316 -9.51 1.43 -1.82
CA SER A 316 -8.85 0.95 -0.62
C SER A 316 -7.38 0.73 -0.88
N MET A 317 -6.54 1.02 0.11
CA MET A 317 -5.10 0.81 0.05
C MET A 317 -4.61 0.27 1.38
N PHE A 318 -3.56 -0.52 1.33
CA PHE A 318 -2.78 -0.86 2.51
C PHE A 318 -1.47 -0.08 2.46
N LEU A 319 -1.07 0.44 3.62
CA LEU A 319 0.19 1.12 3.81
C LEU A 319 0.94 0.43 4.95
N SER A 320 2.24 0.25 4.77
CA SER A 320 3.17 -0.14 5.84
C SER A 320 4.18 0.98 6.06
N SER A 321 4.56 1.21 7.32
CA SER A 321 5.58 2.18 7.67
C SER A 321 6.50 1.63 8.76
N TYR A 322 7.80 1.82 8.54
CA TYR A 322 8.85 1.56 9.50
C TYR A 322 9.92 2.63 9.38
N TRP A 323 10.21 3.32 10.48
CA TRP A 323 11.24 4.35 10.47
C TRP A 323 12.01 4.41 11.78
N ILE A 324 13.30 4.75 11.65
CA ILE A 324 14.20 5.15 12.74
C ILE A 324 14.83 6.44 12.23
N THR A 325 14.52 7.59 12.82
CA THR A 325 14.85 8.88 12.19
C THR A 325 15.75 9.77 13.03
N ASN A 326 16.15 9.30 14.21
CA ASN A 326 16.77 10.13 15.24
C ASN A 326 17.81 9.38 16.09
N ASP A 327 18.47 8.37 15.53
CA ASP A 327 19.67 7.79 16.13
C ASP A 327 20.83 8.77 15.98
N GLU A 328 21.01 9.61 16.99
CA GLU A 328 22.10 10.59 17.06
C GLU A 328 23.46 9.92 17.26
N THR A 329 23.50 8.69 17.79
CA THR A 329 24.75 7.96 18.06
C THR A 329 25.24 7.27 16.79
N SER A 330 24.32 6.71 16.00
CA SER A 330 24.61 6.05 14.74
C SER A 330 23.68 6.56 13.62
N PRO A 331 23.86 7.78 13.12
CA PRO A 331 22.97 8.36 12.09
C PRO A 331 22.92 7.57 10.77
N ALA A 332 23.93 6.73 10.51
CA ALA A 332 23.94 5.80 9.39
C ALA A 332 22.91 4.66 9.53
N LEU A 333 22.38 4.41 10.74
CA LEU A 333 21.34 3.42 11.01
C LEU A 333 19.92 3.99 10.89
N ASN A 334 19.79 5.31 10.77
CA ASN A 334 18.50 5.91 10.48
C ASN A 334 17.98 5.39 9.14
N LEU A 335 16.66 5.25 9.03
CA LEU A 335 15.99 4.82 7.82
C LEU A 335 14.54 5.28 7.85
N CYS A 336 13.96 5.36 6.66
CA CYS A 336 12.52 5.31 6.53
C CYS A 336 12.14 4.37 5.39
N GLU A 337 11.12 3.56 5.64
CA GLU A 337 10.60 2.55 4.73
C GLU A 337 9.09 2.65 4.75
N VAL A 338 8.51 3.14 3.65
CA VAL A 338 7.06 3.26 3.48
C VAL A 338 6.69 2.58 2.18
N ALA A 339 5.64 1.76 2.23
CA ALA A 339 5.09 1.13 1.05
C ALA A 339 3.56 1.18 1.08
N ALA A 340 2.96 1.66 0.00
CA ALA A 340 1.50 1.67 -0.18
C ALA A 340 1.12 0.88 -1.45
N ALA A 341 0.00 0.17 -1.39
CA ALA A 341 -0.52 -0.58 -2.54
C ALA A 341 -2.05 -0.54 -2.55
N PRO A 342 -2.68 -0.23 -3.72
CA PRO A 342 -4.12 -0.26 -3.86
C PRO A 342 -4.67 -1.68 -3.91
N PHE A 343 -5.91 -1.85 -3.45
CA PHE A 343 -6.66 -3.10 -3.52
C PHE A 343 -8.01 -2.90 -4.20
#